data_AF-A0A1V1RI42-F1
#
_entry.id   AF-A0A1V1RI42-F1
#
_cell.length_a   1.000
_cell.length_b   1.000
_cell.length_c   1.000
_cell.angle_alpha   90.00
_cell.angle_beta   90.00
_cell.angle_gamma   90.00
#
_symmetry.space_group_name_H-M   'P 1'
#
loop_
_entity.id
_entity.type
_entity.pdbx_description
1 polymer ?
#
loop_
_entity_poly.entity_id
_entity_poly.type
_entity_poly.pdbx_seq_one_letter_code
_entity_poly.pdbx_strand_id
1 'polypeptide(L)' 'MSTSGQPKQVDPRWASQVTPELEQAVRAKGADGSITCPVLRKLAEDFGVPYKVAGAAADIVGVKVKNCDLGCF' A
#
# COMPACT_ATOMS: atom_id res chain seq x y z
N MET A 1 -21.40 19.69 -4.45
CA MET A 1 -20.46 18.83 -5.21
C MET A 1 -19.66 18.01 -4.21
N SER A 2 -19.79 16.69 -4.26
CA SER A 2 -19.19 15.75 -3.30
C SER A 2 -17.67 15.65 -3.50
N THR A 3 -16.89 16.33 -2.68
CA THR A 3 -15.44 16.13 -2.63
C THR A 3 -15.15 14.93 -1.73
N SER A 4 -14.89 13.80 -2.40
CA SER A 4 -14.46 12.53 -1.85
C SER A 4 -13.22 12.69 -0.95
N GLY A 5 -13.44 12.74 0.36
CA GLY A 5 -12.42 12.42 1.36
C GLY A 5 -12.71 11.02 1.88
N GLN A 6 -12.15 10.00 1.23
CA GLN A 6 -12.26 8.63 1.74
C GLN A 6 -11.18 8.41 2.81
N PRO A 7 -11.55 8.09 4.06
CA PRO A 7 -10.59 7.82 5.11
C PRO A 7 -9.73 6.60 4.73
N LYS A 8 -8.47 6.60 5.17
CA LYS A 8 -7.53 5.45 5.10
C LYS A 8 -8.13 4.25 5.89
N GLN A 9 -9.11 3.56 5.32
CA GLN A 9 -9.60 2.31 5.87
C GLN A 9 -8.97 1.20 5.06
N VAL A 10 -7.93 0.59 5.65
CA VAL A 10 -7.56 -0.77 5.29
C VAL A 10 -8.76 -1.63 5.67
N ASP A 11 -9.60 -1.96 4.69
CA ASP A 11 -10.68 -2.90 4.94
C ASP A 11 -10.05 -4.26 5.31
N PRO A 12 -10.60 -4.96 6.32
CA PRO A 12 -10.09 -6.26 6.76
C PRO A 12 -10.10 -7.31 5.64
N ARG A 13 -10.92 -7.10 4.59
CA ARG A 13 -10.98 -7.94 3.38
C ARG A 13 -9.68 -7.96 2.56
N TRP A 14 -8.87 -6.90 2.63
CA TRP A 14 -7.60 -6.81 1.93
C TRP A 14 -6.43 -7.24 2.81
N ALA A 15 -6.50 -6.97 4.12
CA ALA A 15 -5.51 -7.48 5.08
C ALA A 15 -5.41 -9.02 5.03
N SER A 16 -6.53 -9.73 4.84
CA SER A 16 -6.54 -11.18 4.66
C SER A 16 -5.90 -11.68 3.34
N GLN A 17 -5.69 -10.79 2.37
CA GLN A 17 -5.03 -11.11 1.08
C GLN A 17 -3.54 -10.73 1.09
N VAL A 18 -3.05 -10.12 2.17
CA VAL A 18 -1.64 -9.82 2.33
C VAL A 18 -0.90 -11.12 2.58
N THR A 19 0.00 -11.48 1.66
CA THR A 19 0.89 -12.62 1.82
C THR A 19 2.16 -12.20 2.55
N PRO A 20 2.83 -13.12 3.27
CA PRO A 20 4.11 -12.82 3.92
C PRO A 20 5.20 -12.42 2.92
N GLU A 21 5.12 -12.88 1.66
CA GLU A 21 6.02 -12.47 0.59
C GLU A 21 5.80 -10.99 0.22
N LEU A 22 4.55 -10.53 0.16
CA LEU A 22 4.22 -9.13 -0.07
C LEU A 22 4.72 -8.26 1.09
N GLU A 23 4.53 -8.67 2.34
CA GLU A 23 5.06 -7.95 3.50
C GLU A 23 6.58 -7.81 3.46
N GLN A 24 7.29 -8.89 3.13
CA GLN A 24 8.74 -8.87 2.99
C GLN A 24 9.18 -7.97 1.84
N ALA A 25 8.50 -8.03 0.69
CA ALA A 25 8.81 -7.18 -0.45
C ALA A 25 8.55 -5.70 -0.12
N VAL A 26 7.44 -5.37 0.55
CA VAL A 26 7.13 -4.01 0.99
C VAL A 26 8.14 -3.52 2.02
N ARG A 27 8.52 -4.37 2.99
CA ARG A 27 9.54 -4.05 3.99
C ARG A 27 10.93 -3.87 3.37
N ALA A 28 11.28 -4.67 2.37
CA ALA A 28 12.55 -4.57 1.65
C ALA A 28 12.60 -3.30 0.79
N LYS A 29 11.50 -2.95 0.10
CA LYS A 29 11.39 -1.71 -0.67
C LYS A 29 11.25 -0.46 0.20
N GLY A 30 10.63 -0.61 1.36
CA GLY A 30 10.45 0.41 2.39
C GLY A 30 11.50 0.36 3.49
N ALA A 31 12.72 -0.11 3.19
CA ALA A 31 13.79 -0.22 4.18
C ALA A 31 14.14 1.12 4.87
N ASP A 32 13.86 2.24 4.20
CA ASP A 32 13.99 3.60 4.73
C ASP A 32 12.80 4.03 5.62
N GLY A 33 11.88 3.12 5.93
CA GLY A 33 10.62 3.40 6.64
C GLY A 33 9.58 4.13 5.78
N SER A 34 9.85 4.31 4.48
CA SER A 34 8.89 4.86 3.53
C SER A 34 8.97 4.23 2.15
N ILE A 35 7.82 4.14 1.48
CA ILE A 35 7.65 3.58 0.13
C ILE A 35 6.92 4.59 -0.76
N THR A 36 7.25 4.66 -2.03
CA THR A 36 6.56 5.56 -2.96
C THR A 36 5.37 4.89 -3.63
N CYS A 37 4.32 5.67 -3.93
CA CYS A 37 3.12 5.17 -4.62
C CYS A 37 3.41 4.35 -5.90
N PRO A 38 4.34 4.75 -6.81
CA PRO A 38 4.69 3.94 -7.98
C PRO A 38 5.41 2.63 -7.63
N VAL A 39 6.21 2.60 -6.56
CA VAL A 39 6.89 1.36 -6.12
C VAL A 39 5.88 0.40 -5.51
N LEU A 40 4.96 0.91 -4.69
CA LEU A 40 3.85 0.14 -4.13
C LEU A 40 2.94 -0.42 -5.24
N ARG A 41 2.65 0.40 -6.27
CA ARG A 41 1.92 -0.03 -7.47
C ARG A 41 2.59 -1.20 -8.15
N LYS A 42 3.88 -1.05 -8.48
CA LYS A 42 4.66 -2.09 -9.14
C LYS A 42 4.65 -3.39 -8.35
N LEU A 43 4.79 -3.31 -7.03
CA LEU A 43 4.67 -4.47 -6.16
C LEU A 43 3.29 -5.13 -6.28
N ALA A 44 2.22 -4.33 -6.16
CA ALA A 44 0.87 -4.86 -6.26
C ALA A 44 0.63 -5.60 -7.59
N GLU A 45 1.11 -5.04 -8.70
CA GLU A 45 1.01 -5.65 -10.03
C GLU A 45 1.85 -6.91 -10.18
N ASP A 46 3.07 -6.92 -9.63
CA ASP A 46 3.98 -8.08 -9.65
C ASP A 46 3.37 -9.27 -8.86
N PHE A 47 2.74 -8.97 -7.73
CA PHE A 47 2.03 -9.95 -6.91
C PHE A 47 0.59 -10.24 -7.40
N GLY A 48 0.10 -9.52 -8.42
CA GLY A 48 -1.27 -9.64 -8.91
C GLY A 48 -2.36 -9.24 -7.91
N VAL A 49 -2.03 -8.44 -6.90
CA VAL A 49 -2.96 -7.99 -5.85
C VAL A 49 -3.45 -6.57 -6.11
N PRO A 50 -4.65 -6.20 -5.64
CA PRO A 50 -5.12 -4.83 -5.74
C PRO A 50 -4.23 -3.86 -4.95
N TYR A 51 -4.09 -2.61 -5.42
CA TYR A 51 -3.29 -1.58 -4.75
C TYR A 51 -3.67 -1.34 -3.29
N LYS A 52 -4.94 -1.57 -2.94
CA LYS A 52 -5.41 -1.51 -1.55
C LYS A 52 -4.80 -2.58 -0.64
N VAL A 53 -4.52 -3.78 -1.18
CA VAL A 53 -3.82 -4.86 -0.46
C VAL A 53 -2.36 -4.50 -0.27
N ALA A 54 -1.69 -3.94 -1.28
CA ALA A 54 -0.31 -3.46 -1.11
C ALA A 54 -0.22 -2.31 -0.10
N GLY A 55 -1.18 -1.37 -0.12
CA GLY A 55 -1.28 -0.30 0.88
C GLY A 55 -1.55 -0.83 2.28
N ALA A 56 -2.40 -1.85 2.41
CA ALA A 56 -2.62 -2.57 3.67
C ALA A 56 -1.32 -3.22 4.17
N ALA A 57 -0.59 -3.92 3.30
CA ALA A 57 0.69 -4.51 3.65
C ALA A 57 1.69 -3.45 4.15
N ALA A 58 1.79 -2.30 3.49
CA ALA A 58 2.62 -1.18 3.94
C ALA A 58 2.23 -0.65 5.32
N ASP A 59 0.92 -0.47 5.58
CA ASP A 59 0.41 -0.05 6.88
C ASP A 59 0.70 -1.10 7.97
N ILE A 60 0.55 -2.39 7.65
CA ILE A 60 0.82 -3.53 8.54
C ILE A 60 2.31 -3.60 8.92
N VAL A 61 3.22 -3.45 7.95
CA VAL A 61 4.67 -3.48 8.21
C VAL A 61 5.21 -2.15 8.77
N GLY A 62 4.35 -1.14 8.96
CA GLY A 62 4.73 0.17 9.51
C GLY A 62 5.49 1.08 8.53
N VAL A 63 5.40 0.82 7.23
CA VAL A 63 6.05 1.61 6.18
C VAL A 63 5.11 2.73 5.72
N LYS A 64 5.58 3.98 5.75
CA LYS A 64 4.79 5.13 5.29
C LYS A 64 4.80 5.25 3.77
N VAL A 65 3.62 5.25 3.16
CA VAL A 65 3.51 5.59 1.73
C VAL A 65 3.70 7.11 1.55
N LYS A 66 4.82 7.53 0.94
CA LYS A 66 5.14 8.93 0.62
C LYS A 66 5.00 9.17 -0.89
N ASN A 67 4.77 10.43 -1.31
CA ASN A 67 4.64 10.82 -2.72
C ASN A 67 3.52 10.06 -3.47
N CYS A 68 2.28 10.21 -3.01
CA CYS A 68 1.15 10.08 -3.92
C CYS A 68 1.11 11.38 -4.74
N ASP A 69 1.93 11.43 -5.80
CA ASP A 69 2.11 12.60 -6.70
C ASP A 69 0.79 13.11 -7.31
N LEU A 70 -0.29 12.34 -7.16
CA LEU A 70 -1.62 12.63 -7.66
C LEU A 70 -2.60 13.20 -6.62
N GLY A 71 -2.18 13.50 -5.38
CA GLY A 71 -3.05 14.18 -4.40
C GLY A 71 -4.40 13.48 -4.17
N CYS A 72 -4.45 12.15 -4.33
CA CYS A 72 -5.70 11.39 -4.33
C CYS A 72 -5.56 10.13 -3.45
N PHE A 73 -5.21 10.35 -2.18
CA PHE A 73 -5.42 9.45 -1.03
C PHE A 73 -5.42 10.26 0.27
#